data_AF-A0A9D0HE75-F1
#
_entry.id   AF-A0A9D0HE75-F1
#
_cell.length_a   1.000
_cell.length_b   1.000
_cell.length_c   1.000
_cell.angle_alpha   90.00
_cell.angle_beta   90.00
_cell.angle_gamma   90.00
#
_symmetry.space_group_name_H-M   'P 1'
#
loop_
_entity.id
_entity.type
_entity.pdbx_description
1 polymer ?
#
loop_
_entity_poly.entity_id
_entity_poly.type
_entity_poly.pdbx_seq_one_letter_code
_entity_poly.pdbx_strand_id
1 'polypeptide(L)'
;MKRWLAVAGLTLLAVTPRAVEAQPLRLPPWHTSTVMPSWAHSVHVLKGDQQIRALPSAKGPRRGSAAREVFLPLYGARPGGGCRGAWLHVGPQAWICQDHVEVSGRVPLAADHTLLARRPDGLPFAYYFAGPNGSLAYKRVEQVDVGEPQMSLEPGFAVAVVEERSFGGHHYGRTNRGLWVPLREFAPARPFSFRGKEIAAEARPLPGASGHGD
;
A
#
# COMPACT_ATOMS: atom_id res chain seq x y z
N MET A 1 -4.32 -67.79 -64.89
CA MET A 1 -2.90 -67.55 -64.58
C MET A 1 -2.58 -66.05 -64.67
N LYS A 2 -2.44 -65.34 -63.54
CA LYS A 2 -1.41 -64.30 -63.28
C LYS A 2 -1.70 -63.63 -61.93
N ARG A 3 -0.84 -63.90 -60.96
CA ARG A 3 -0.76 -63.22 -59.66
C ARG A 3 0.02 -61.92 -59.84
N TRP A 4 -0.46 -60.82 -59.27
CA TRP A 4 0.35 -59.62 -59.05
C TRP A 4 0.26 -59.26 -57.56
N LEU A 5 1.40 -59.38 -56.88
CA LEU A 5 1.67 -58.85 -55.54
C LEU A 5 2.18 -57.42 -55.73
N ALA A 6 1.51 -56.43 -55.14
CA ALA A 6 2.04 -55.08 -54.99
C ALA A 6 2.41 -54.87 -53.52
N VAL A 7 3.70 -54.64 -53.30
CA VAL A 7 4.35 -54.38 -52.02
C VAL A 7 3.98 -52.98 -51.53
N ALA A 8 3.41 -52.87 -50.33
CA ALA A 8 3.15 -51.59 -49.68
C ALA A 8 4.45 -51.09 -49.00
N GLY A 9 5.03 -50.01 -49.52
CA GLY A 9 6.16 -49.32 -48.91
C GLY A 9 5.70 -48.45 -47.75
N LEU A 10 6.20 -48.73 -46.55
CA LEU A 10 5.95 -47.95 -45.34
C LEU A 10 7.00 -46.82 -45.25
N THR A 11 6.62 -45.60 -45.62
CA THR A 11 7.48 -44.41 -45.50
C THR A 11 7.45 -43.90 -44.06
N LEU A 12 8.53 -44.10 -43.30
CA LEU A 12 8.73 -43.45 -42.00
C LEU A 12 8.97 -41.95 -42.21
N LEU A 13 8.02 -41.12 -41.78
CA LEU A 13 8.19 -39.67 -41.64
C LEU A 13 9.01 -39.41 -40.36
N ALA A 14 10.27 -39.03 -40.52
CA ALA A 14 11.10 -38.53 -39.43
C ALA A 14 10.57 -37.15 -38.98
N VAL A 15 9.94 -37.10 -37.81
CA VAL A 15 9.57 -35.85 -37.14
C VAL A 15 10.83 -35.27 -36.51
N THR A 16 11.36 -34.20 -37.10
CA THR A 16 12.44 -33.42 -36.48
C THR A 16 11.83 -32.48 -35.43
N PRO A 17 12.33 -32.49 -34.17
CA PRO A 17 11.88 -31.52 -33.18
C PRO A 17 12.36 -30.12 -33.60
N ARG A 18 11.40 -29.23 -33.81
CA ARG A 18 11.67 -27.80 -34.05
C ARG A 18 12.27 -27.23 -32.75
N ALA A 19 13.53 -26.79 -32.81
CA ALA A 19 14.11 -25.98 -31.75
C ALA A 19 13.24 -24.73 -31.60
N VAL A 20 12.61 -24.58 -30.43
CA VAL A 20 11.89 -23.37 -30.06
C VAL A 20 12.95 -22.30 -29.80
N GLU A 21 13.18 -21.46 -30.80
CA GLU A 21 14.02 -20.28 -30.67
C GLU A 21 13.38 -19.38 -29.61
N ALA A 22 14.08 -19.19 -28.50
CA ALA A 22 13.63 -18.38 -27.38
C ALA A 22 13.43 -16.94 -27.87
N GLN A 23 12.17 -16.55 -28.10
CA GLN A 23 11.85 -15.17 -28.41
C GLN A 23 12.32 -14.30 -27.23
N PRO A 24 13.09 -13.23 -27.48
CA PRO A 24 13.44 -12.30 -26.42
C PRO A 24 12.13 -11.80 -25.81
N LEU A 25 12.01 -11.91 -24.48
CA LEU A 25 10.87 -11.42 -23.72
C LEU A 25 10.60 -9.97 -24.14
N ARG A 26 9.55 -9.76 -24.97
CA ARG A 26 9.02 -8.43 -25.25
C ARG A 26 8.36 -7.95 -23.98
N LEU A 27 9.14 -7.25 -23.17
CA LEU A 27 8.64 -6.66 -21.95
C LEU A 27 7.54 -5.62 -22.30
N PRO A 28 6.39 -5.59 -21.59
CA PRO A 28 5.25 -4.78 -22.02
C PRO A 28 5.46 -3.26 -21.85
N PRO A 29 4.62 -2.38 -22.42
CA PRO A 29 4.92 -0.97 -22.73
C PRO A 29 5.09 0.00 -21.53
N TRP A 30 5.33 -0.50 -20.32
CA TRP A 30 5.69 0.30 -19.14
C TRP A 30 7.14 0.81 -19.13
N HIS A 31 7.92 0.56 -20.20
CA HIS A 31 9.30 1.04 -20.35
C HIS A 31 9.45 2.47 -20.86
N THR A 32 8.36 3.18 -21.20
CA THR A 32 8.41 4.66 -21.35
C THR A 32 8.39 5.32 -19.98
N SER A 33 9.29 4.88 -19.11
CA SER A 33 9.64 5.55 -17.88
C SER A 33 10.87 6.41 -18.14
N THR A 34 10.87 7.62 -17.59
CA THR A 34 12.09 8.43 -17.51
C THR A 34 13.16 7.58 -16.80
N VAL A 35 14.37 7.53 -17.36
CA VAL A 35 15.51 6.84 -16.74
C VAL A 35 15.75 7.48 -15.37
N MET A 36 15.70 6.66 -14.31
CA MET A 36 15.98 7.12 -12.96
C MET A 36 17.50 7.15 -12.72
N PRO A 37 18.00 8.13 -11.96
CA PRO A 37 19.40 8.11 -11.53
C PRO A 37 19.72 6.82 -10.78
N SER A 38 20.94 6.30 -10.93
CA SER A 38 21.35 5.06 -10.25
C SER A 38 21.31 5.13 -8.72
N TRP A 39 21.36 6.34 -8.16
CA TRP A 39 21.24 6.57 -6.72
C TRP A 39 19.78 6.56 -6.23
N ALA A 40 18.79 6.62 -7.13
CA ALA A 40 17.39 6.78 -6.77
C ALA A 40 16.72 5.42 -6.48
N HIS A 41 16.61 5.08 -5.21
CA HIS A 41 16.08 3.78 -4.76
C HIS A 41 14.67 3.88 -4.19
N SER A 42 14.32 5.02 -3.59
CA SER A 42 13.06 5.21 -2.88
C SER A 42 12.46 6.60 -3.09
N VAL A 43 11.21 6.76 -2.66
CA VAL A 43 10.53 8.04 -2.53
C VAL A 43 10.13 8.27 -1.08
N HIS A 44 10.58 9.38 -0.51
CA HIS A 44 10.25 9.84 0.82
C HIS A 44 8.95 10.63 0.81
N VAL A 45 7.97 10.18 1.59
CA VAL A 45 6.63 10.77 1.60
C VAL A 45 6.57 11.96 2.55
N LEU A 46 6.37 13.17 2.01
CA LEU A 46 6.40 14.41 2.80
C LEU A 46 5.09 14.69 3.56
N LYS A 47 3.96 14.16 3.07
CA LYS A 47 2.62 14.43 3.61
C LYS A 47 1.91 13.13 3.97
N GLY A 48 1.22 13.13 5.12
CA GLY A 48 0.36 12.01 5.52
C GLY A 48 -0.82 11.82 4.58
N ASP A 49 -1.30 10.58 4.48
CA ASP A 49 -2.41 10.16 3.61
C ASP A 49 -2.18 10.45 2.12
N GLN A 50 -0.92 10.49 1.68
CA GLN A 50 -0.59 10.79 0.29
C GLN A 50 -1.13 9.69 -0.63
N GLN A 51 -1.91 10.08 -1.64
CA GLN A 51 -2.66 9.13 -2.45
C GLN A 51 -1.77 8.34 -3.40
N ILE A 52 -1.99 7.01 -3.41
CA ILE A 52 -1.43 6.09 -4.40
C ILE A 52 -2.52 5.76 -5.41
N ARG A 53 -2.22 5.93 -6.69
CA ARG A 53 -3.15 5.78 -7.83
C ARG A 53 -2.79 4.57 -8.68
N ALA A 54 -3.81 3.97 -9.30
CA ALA A 54 -3.63 2.84 -10.21
C ALA A 54 -2.94 3.24 -11.54
N LEU A 55 -3.08 4.51 -11.91
CA LEU A 55 -2.54 5.10 -13.13
C LEU A 55 -1.81 6.40 -12.79
N PRO A 56 -0.82 6.83 -13.59
CA PRO A 56 -0.12 8.11 -13.42
C PRO A 56 -1.01 9.26 -13.92
N SER A 57 -2.06 9.53 -13.17
CA SER A 57 -3.02 10.60 -13.42
C SER A 57 -3.79 10.87 -12.14
N ALA A 58 -4.08 12.15 -11.86
CA ALA A 58 -4.90 12.53 -10.72
C ALA A 58 -6.32 11.97 -10.81
N LYS A 59 -6.79 11.70 -12.03
CA LYS A 59 -8.09 11.06 -12.31
C LYS A 59 -8.03 9.52 -12.24
N GLY A 60 -6.86 8.93 -12.04
CA GLY A 60 -6.70 7.49 -11.91
C GLY A 60 -7.43 6.94 -10.67
N PRO A 61 -7.90 5.67 -10.70
CA PRO A 61 -8.50 5.04 -9.53
C PRO A 61 -7.57 5.10 -8.32
N ARG A 62 -8.12 5.35 -7.12
CA ARG A 62 -7.35 5.31 -5.88
C ARG A 62 -7.05 3.86 -5.51
N ARG A 63 -5.77 3.54 -5.32
CA ARG A 63 -5.31 2.21 -4.89
C ARG A 63 -5.01 2.17 -3.40
N GLY A 64 -4.62 3.29 -2.81
CA GLY A 64 -4.33 3.39 -1.39
C GLY A 64 -3.85 4.77 -0.96
N SER A 65 -3.19 4.82 0.18
CA SER A 65 -2.49 6.01 0.69
C SER A 65 -1.21 5.60 1.42
N ALA A 66 -0.22 6.47 1.34
CA ALA A 66 1.04 6.34 2.05
C ALA A 66 1.03 7.19 3.33
N ALA A 67 1.65 6.64 4.39
CA ALA A 67 1.92 7.39 5.61
C ALA A 67 3.03 8.43 5.36
N ARG A 68 3.10 9.46 6.20
CA ARG A 68 4.20 10.44 6.17
C ARG A 68 5.50 9.77 6.60
N GLU A 69 6.63 10.29 6.12
CA GLU A 69 8.00 9.89 6.48
C GLU A 69 8.40 8.45 6.11
N VAL A 70 7.56 7.75 5.33
CA VAL A 70 7.92 6.42 4.80
C VAL A 70 8.72 6.55 3.50
N PHE A 71 9.58 5.56 3.27
CA PHE A 71 10.36 5.42 2.03
C PHE A 71 9.76 4.30 1.19
N LEU A 72 8.99 4.64 0.16
CA LEU A 72 8.44 3.62 -0.76
C LEU A 72 9.48 3.26 -1.83
N PRO A 73 9.47 2.03 -2.36
CA PRO A 73 10.33 1.67 -3.48
C PRO A 73 10.11 2.57 -4.69
N LEU A 74 11.16 2.86 -5.46
CA LEU A 74 11.07 3.61 -6.71
C LEU A 74 11.49 2.74 -7.89
N TYR A 75 10.61 2.57 -8.86
CA TYR A 75 10.83 1.74 -10.05
C TYR A 75 10.88 2.55 -11.36
N GLY A 76 10.53 3.83 -11.33
CA GLY A 76 10.50 4.67 -12.52
C GLY A 76 9.63 5.91 -12.35
N ALA A 77 9.59 6.76 -13.36
CA ALA A 77 8.74 7.94 -13.41
C ALA A 77 8.07 8.09 -14.77
N ARG A 78 6.85 8.64 -14.81
CA ARG A 78 6.13 8.93 -16.06
C ARG A 78 5.38 10.26 -15.96
N PRO A 79 5.40 11.12 -16.99
CA PRO A 79 4.53 12.28 -17.02
C PRO A 79 3.05 11.87 -17.00
N GLY A 80 2.19 12.71 -16.44
CA GLY A 80 0.76 12.44 -16.36
C GLY A 80 -0.03 13.59 -15.76
N GLY A 81 -1.30 13.72 -16.15
CA GLY A 81 -2.13 14.86 -15.78
C GLY A 81 -2.38 14.98 -14.26
N GLY A 82 -2.38 16.20 -13.75
CA GLY A 82 -2.71 16.53 -12.36
C GLY A 82 -1.57 16.33 -11.36
N CYS A 83 -0.34 16.18 -11.84
CA CYS A 83 0.89 16.32 -11.05
C CYS A 83 1.79 17.33 -11.78
N ARG A 84 2.42 18.29 -11.08
CA ARG A 84 3.33 19.25 -11.74
C ARG A 84 4.65 18.60 -12.12
N GLY A 85 5.16 17.73 -11.26
CA GLY A 85 6.25 16.81 -11.56
C GLY A 85 5.78 15.54 -12.27
N ALA A 86 6.61 14.51 -12.25
CA ALA A 86 6.22 13.21 -12.78
C ALA A 86 5.36 12.42 -11.77
N TRP A 87 4.70 11.38 -12.27
CA TRP A 87 4.17 10.32 -11.43
C TRP A 87 5.24 9.25 -11.24
N LEU A 88 5.54 8.92 -9.99
CA LEU A 88 6.57 7.96 -9.62
C LEU A 88 5.94 6.58 -9.40
N HIS A 89 6.53 5.55 -10.02
CA HIS A 89 6.09 4.15 -9.94
C HIS A 89 6.65 3.52 -8.68
N VAL A 90 5.77 3.19 -7.72
CA VAL A 90 6.15 2.72 -6.37
C VAL A 90 5.73 1.28 -6.06
N GLY A 91 5.21 0.57 -7.07
CA GLY A 91 4.82 -0.83 -6.98
C GLY A 91 3.89 -1.22 -8.12
N PRO A 92 3.43 -2.48 -8.19
CA PRO A 92 2.59 -2.97 -9.29
C PRO A 92 1.34 -2.12 -9.45
N GLN A 93 1.22 -1.38 -10.55
CA GLN A 93 0.10 -0.44 -10.78
C GLN A 93 -0.08 0.56 -9.62
N ALA A 94 1.02 1.05 -9.04
CA ALA A 94 0.98 2.07 -7.99
C ALA A 94 1.82 3.29 -8.40
N TRP A 95 1.15 4.43 -8.45
CA TRP A 95 1.73 5.71 -8.85
C TRP A 95 1.47 6.77 -7.79
N ILE A 96 2.50 7.53 -7.44
CA ILE A 96 2.44 8.65 -6.49
C ILE A 96 2.91 9.93 -7.19
N CYS A 97 2.26 11.07 -6.93
CA CYS A 97 2.66 12.33 -7.53
C CYS A 97 3.94 12.88 -6.87
N GLN A 98 4.92 13.26 -7.69
CA GLN A 98 6.20 13.83 -7.25
C GLN A 98 6.06 15.12 -6.44
N ASP A 99 4.97 15.88 -6.60
CA ASP A 99 4.76 17.15 -5.88
C ASP A 99 4.67 17.00 -4.34
N HIS A 100 4.54 15.77 -3.84
CA HIS A 100 4.33 15.48 -2.42
C HIS A 100 5.36 14.48 -1.87
N VAL A 101 6.42 14.20 -2.63
CA VAL A 101 7.47 13.24 -2.26
C VAL A 101 8.83 13.71 -2.74
N GLU A 102 9.89 13.23 -2.11
CA GLU A 102 11.27 13.46 -2.52
C GLU A 102 11.93 12.15 -2.95
N VAL A 103 12.68 12.16 -4.05
CA VAL A 103 13.46 11.00 -4.47
C VAL A 103 14.66 10.84 -3.54
N SER A 104 14.93 9.61 -3.09
CA SER A 104 15.97 9.31 -2.12
C SER A 104 16.78 8.07 -2.52
N GLY A 105 18.04 8.03 -2.13
CA GLY A 105 18.88 6.82 -2.20
C GLY A 105 18.79 5.90 -0.99
N ARG A 106 17.98 6.27 0.01
CA ARG A 106 17.75 5.42 1.19
C ARG A 106 17.06 4.12 0.79
N VAL A 107 17.35 3.07 1.55
CA VAL A 107 16.73 1.76 1.37
C VAL A 107 15.21 1.89 1.54
N PRO A 108 14.40 1.38 0.59
CA PRO A 108 12.95 1.35 0.72
C PRO A 108 12.49 0.53 1.93
N LEU A 109 11.29 0.85 2.42
CA LEU A 109 10.60 0.04 3.40
C LEU A 109 10.33 -1.36 2.83
N ALA A 110 10.71 -2.40 3.57
CA ALA A 110 10.41 -3.78 3.21
C ALA A 110 8.89 -4.04 3.28
N ALA A 111 8.38 -4.89 2.39
CA ALA A 111 6.94 -5.14 2.26
C ALA A 111 6.32 -5.85 3.48
N ASP A 112 7.15 -6.58 4.24
CA ASP A 112 6.80 -7.27 5.49
C ASP A 112 6.94 -6.39 6.73
N HIS A 113 7.41 -5.15 6.57
CA HIS A 113 7.60 -4.24 7.68
C HIS A 113 6.26 -3.75 8.25
N THR A 114 6.02 -4.06 9.52
CA THR A 114 4.81 -3.62 10.23
C THR A 114 5.03 -2.23 10.84
N LEU A 115 4.44 -1.21 10.23
CA LEU A 115 4.58 0.20 10.68
C LEU A 115 3.76 0.54 11.93
N LEU A 116 2.68 -0.21 12.20
CA LEU A 116 1.76 0.08 13.30
C LEU A 116 1.86 -1.03 14.34
N ALA A 117 2.08 -0.64 15.60
CA ALA A 117 2.06 -1.58 16.70
C ALA A 117 0.68 -2.26 16.74
N ARG A 118 0.69 -3.60 16.76
CA ARG A 118 -0.54 -4.37 16.90
C ARG A 118 -1.14 -4.08 18.27
N ARG A 119 -2.36 -3.54 18.31
CA ARG A 119 -3.10 -3.37 19.56
C ARG A 119 -3.88 -4.64 19.93
N PRO A 120 -4.19 -4.86 21.23
CA PRO A 120 -4.96 -6.03 21.68
C PRO A 120 -6.37 -6.11 21.08
N ASP A 121 -6.93 -4.95 20.70
CA ASP A 121 -8.24 -4.80 20.09
C ASP A 121 -8.23 -5.08 18.57
N GLY A 122 -7.05 -5.38 17.99
CA GLY A 122 -6.86 -5.63 16.56
C GLY A 122 -6.93 -4.38 15.69
N LEU A 123 -7.17 -3.20 16.26
CA LEU A 123 -7.27 -1.95 15.52
C LEU A 123 -5.90 -1.29 15.36
N PRO A 124 -5.68 -0.51 14.28
CA PRO A 124 -4.42 0.19 14.07
C PRO A 124 -4.14 1.31 15.09
N PHE A 125 -5.20 1.90 15.68
CA PHE A 125 -5.14 3.01 16.64
C PHE A 125 -6.22 2.85 17.70
N ALA A 126 -6.13 3.63 18.79
CA ALA A 126 -7.25 3.78 19.72
C ALA A 126 -8.29 4.70 19.06
N TYR A 127 -9.46 4.16 18.71
CA TYR A 127 -10.52 4.96 18.13
C TYR A 127 -11.47 5.45 19.21
N TYR A 128 -11.92 6.70 19.05
CA TYR A 128 -12.86 7.37 19.93
C TYR A 128 -13.93 8.04 19.07
N PHE A 129 -15.17 8.05 19.56
CA PHE A 129 -16.29 8.73 18.91
C PHE A 129 -16.69 9.95 19.73
N ALA A 130 -16.84 11.10 19.07
CA ALA A 130 -17.37 12.29 19.71
C ALA A 130 -18.78 11.99 20.25
N GLY A 131 -19.06 12.47 21.47
CA GLY A 131 -20.34 12.30 22.12
C GLY A 131 -21.49 13.01 21.40
N PRO A 132 -22.71 12.97 21.96
CA PRO A 132 -23.91 13.54 21.33
C PRO A 132 -23.84 15.06 21.12
N ASN A 133 -22.97 15.76 21.84
CA ASN A 133 -22.78 17.21 21.73
C ASN A 133 -21.63 17.59 20.77
N GLY A 134 -21.00 16.61 20.12
CA GLY A 134 -19.76 16.85 19.39
C GLY A 134 -18.59 17.16 20.33
N SER A 135 -17.52 17.72 19.77
CA SER A 135 -16.34 18.18 20.51
C SER A 135 -15.55 19.20 19.68
N LEU A 136 -14.65 19.92 20.34
CA LEU A 136 -13.65 20.76 19.68
C LEU A 136 -12.27 20.09 19.67
N ALA A 137 -11.44 20.44 18.68
CA ALA A 137 -10.06 19.98 18.56
C ALA A 137 -9.08 21.15 18.47
N TYR A 138 -7.95 21.04 19.18
CA TYR A 138 -7.02 22.13 19.44
C TYR A 138 -5.60 21.81 18.97
N LYS A 139 -4.78 22.83 18.69
CA LYS A 139 -3.39 22.61 18.26
C LYS A 139 -2.48 22.16 19.41
N ARG A 140 -2.76 22.61 20.63
CA ARG A 140 -1.95 22.38 21.83
C ARG A 140 -2.86 22.00 23.00
N VAL A 141 -2.36 21.15 23.90
CA VAL A 141 -3.15 20.66 25.04
C VAL A 141 -3.48 21.79 26.03
N GLU A 142 -2.59 22.76 26.18
CA GLU A 142 -2.76 23.91 27.09
C GLU A 142 -3.84 24.90 26.59
N GLN A 143 -4.27 24.78 25.34
CA GLN A 143 -5.29 25.64 24.73
C GLN A 143 -6.69 25.02 24.76
N VAL A 144 -6.83 23.78 25.21
CA VAL A 144 -8.15 23.15 25.28
C VAL A 144 -9.03 23.96 26.24
N ASP A 145 -10.25 24.26 25.81
CA ASP A 145 -11.27 25.07 26.52
C ASP A 145 -10.96 26.57 26.71
N VAL A 146 -9.71 27.01 26.52
CA VAL A 146 -9.29 28.41 26.74
C VAL A 146 -8.80 29.14 25.49
N GLY A 147 -8.40 28.38 24.46
CA GLY A 147 -7.90 28.91 23.20
C GLY A 147 -8.89 28.72 22.04
N GLU A 148 -8.48 29.16 20.85
CA GLU A 148 -9.29 28.98 19.66
C GLU A 148 -9.21 27.52 19.14
N PRO A 149 -10.37 26.88 18.91
CA PRO A 149 -10.41 25.55 18.33
C PRO A 149 -9.96 25.60 16.86
N GLN A 150 -9.22 24.58 16.45
CA GLN A 150 -8.80 24.40 15.05
C GLN A 150 -9.86 23.69 14.21
N MET A 151 -10.72 22.91 14.85
CA MET A 151 -11.75 22.12 14.19
C MET A 151 -12.92 21.86 15.13
N SER A 152 -14.13 21.90 14.60
CA SER A 152 -15.33 21.36 15.24
C SER A 152 -15.57 19.93 14.77
N LEU A 153 -15.92 19.04 15.69
CA LEU A 153 -16.20 17.63 15.45
C LEU A 153 -17.67 17.38 15.75
N GLU A 154 -18.42 16.99 14.72
CA GLU A 154 -19.84 16.68 14.84
C GLU A 154 -20.10 15.45 15.73
N PRO A 155 -21.32 15.31 16.27
CA PRO A 155 -21.71 14.13 17.05
C PRO A 155 -21.43 12.83 16.29
N GLY A 156 -20.84 11.85 16.99
CA GLY A 156 -20.47 10.56 16.41
C GLY A 156 -19.26 10.59 15.46
N PHE A 157 -18.58 11.73 15.28
CA PHE A 157 -17.37 11.79 14.49
C PHE A 157 -16.24 10.96 15.13
N ALA A 158 -15.61 10.09 14.34
CA ALA A 158 -14.56 9.20 14.82
C ALA A 158 -13.18 9.84 14.70
N VAL A 159 -12.37 9.72 15.75
CA VAL A 159 -10.97 10.14 15.77
C VAL A 159 -10.07 8.97 16.17
N ALA A 160 -8.89 8.90 15.55
CA ALA A 160 -7.83 7.97 15.93
C ALA A 160 -6.86 8.71 16.87
N VAL A 161 -6.76 8.25 18.11
CA VAL A 161 -5.85 8.78 19.14
C VAL A 161 -4.54 8.00 19.10
N VAL A 162 -3.42 8.72 19.04
CA VAL A 162 -2.06 8.17 18.98
C VAL A 162 -1.24 8.43 20.24
N GLU A 163 -1.70 9.34 21.10
CA GLU A 163 -1.07 9.70 22.37
C GLU A 163 -2.15 10.16 23.33
N GLU A 164 -2.07 9.76 24.59
CA GLU A 164 -2.91 10.28 25.67
C GLU A 164 -2.04 11.03 26.67
N ARG A 165 -2.55 12.15 27.18
CA ARG A 165 -1.85 12.99 28.15
C ARG A 165 -2.80 13.54 29.19
N SER A 166 -2.35 13.58 30.43
CA SER A 166 -3.03 14.31 31.50
C SER A 166 -2.47 15.72 31.63
N PHE A 167 -3.33 16.72 31.68
CA PHE A 167 -2.97 18.12 31.91
C PHE A 167 -4.07 18.78 32.76
N GLY A 168 -3.69 19.54 33.79
CA GLY A 168 -4.68 20.19 34.68
C GLY A 168 -5.71 19.24 35.31
N GLY A 169 -5.35 17.97 35.56
CA GLY A 169 -6.26 16.97 36.12
C GLY A 169 -7.26 16.33 35.13
N HIS A 170 -7.19 16.70 33.85
CA HIS A 170 -8.04 16.14 32.79
C HIS A 170 -7.24 15.30 31.79
N HIS A 171 -7.92 14.40 31.09
CA HIS A 171 -7.33 13.53 30.07
C HIS A 171 -7.63 14.04 28.66
N TYR A 172 -6.57 14.09 27.85
CA TYR A 172 -6.63 14.54 26.47
C TYR A 172 -6.00 13.50 25.54
N GLY A 173 -6.56 13.39 24.34
CA GLY A 173 -6.02 12.54 23.29
C GLY A 173 -5.45 13.40 22.18
N ARG A 174 -4.20 13.14 21.76
CA ARG A 174 -3.68 13.66 20.50
C ARG A 174 -4.08 12.73 19.36
N THR A 175 -4.78 13.28 18.40
CA THR A 175 -5.21 12.58 17.19
C THR A 175 -4.03 12.28 16.26
N ASN A 176 -4.19 11.34 15.33
CA ASN A 176 -3.22 11.07 14.26
C ASN A 176 -2.96 12.28 13.34
N ARG A 177 -3.84 13.29 13.36
CA ARG A 177 -3.67 14.58 12.68
C ARG A 177 -2.97 15.65 13.52
N GLY A 178 -2.53 15.31 14.74
CA GLY A 178 -1.79 16.21 15.63
C GLY A 178 -2.65 17.19 16.42
N LEU A 179 -3.98 17.08 16.36
CA LEU A 179 -4.89 17.89 17.17
C LEU A 179 -5.19 17.20 18.51
N TRP A 180 -5.32 17.99 19.56
CA TRP A 180 -5.69 17.57 20.91
C TRP A 180 -7.19 17.67 21.11
N VAL A 181 -7.79 16.63 21.70
CA VAL A 181 -9.22 16.56 22.03
C VAL A 181 -9.43 16.20 23.51
N PRO A 182 -10.45 16.76 24.19
CA PRO A 182 -10.77 16.41 25.57
C PRO A 182 -11.50 15.05 25.63
N LEU A 183 -10.85 14.00 26.16
CA LEU A 183 -11.41 12.64 26.10
C LEU A 183 -12.70 12.46 26.92
N ARG A 184 -13.02 13.38 27.83
CA ARG A 184 -14.31 13.44 28.56
C ARG A 184 -15.53 13.59 27.62
N GLU A 185 -15.32 14.15 26.42
CA GLU A 185 -16.37 14.35 25.41
C GLU A 185 -16.42 13.20 24.40
N PHE A 186 -15.61 12.15 24.58
CA PHE A 186 -15.52 11.02 23.66
C PHE A 186 -15.80 9.69 24.35
N ALA A 187 -16.42 8.78 23.60
CA ALA A 187 -16.54 7.38 24.00
C ALA A 187 -15.50 6.52 23.23
N PRO A 188 -14.76 5.62 23.90
CA PRO A 188 -13.85 4.72 23.22
C PRO A 188 -14.63 3.75 22.32
N ALA A 189 -14.10 3.52 21.13
CA ALA A 189 -14.62 2.53 20.20
C ALA A 189 -14.52 1.13 20.83
N ARG A 190 -15.62 0.37 20.77
CA ARG A 190 -15.65 -1.04 21.16
C ARG A 190 -15.71 -1.87 19.87
N PRO A 191 -14.58 -2.40 19.37
CA PRO A 191 -14.63 -3.25 18.20
C PRO A 191 -15.41 -4.53 18.52
N PHE A 192 -16.11 -5.05 17.52
CA PHE A 192 -16.70 -6.38 17.58
C PHE A 192 -15.56 -7.40 17.70
N SER A 193 -15.72 -8.37 18.58
CA SER A 193 -14.70 -9.35 18.96
C SER A 193 -14.47 -10.42 17.89
N PHE A 194 -14.31 -10.04 16.62
CA PHE A 194 -13.84 -10.97 15.60
C PHE A 194 -12.34 -11.21 15.82
N ARG A 195 -12.03 -12.29 16.52
CA ARG A 195 -10.66 -12.78 16.65
C ARG A 195 -10.46 -13.83 15.56
N GLY A 196 -9.59 -13.54 14.60
CA GLY A 196 -9.13 -14.56 13.66
C GLY A 196 -8.50 -15.72 14.42
N LYS A 197 -8.74 -16.96 13.97
CA LYS A 197 -8.02 -18.14 14.46
C LYS A 197 -6.74 -18.27 13.62
N GLU A 198 -5.59 -18.41 14.26
CA GLU A 198 -4.36 -18.74 13.55
C GLU A 198 -4.55 -20.09 12.87
N ILE A 199 -4.40 -20.11 11.54
CA ILE A 199 -4.33 -21.34 10.77
C ILE A 199 -2.84 -21.66 10.68
N ALA A 200 -2.46 -22.87 11.13
CA ALA A 200 -1.10 -23.33 10.97
C ALA A 200 -0.70 -23.22 9.50
N ALA A 201 0.49 -22.71 9.23
CA ALA A 201 1.06 -22.67 7.90
C ALA A 201 1.40 -24.12 7.48
N GLU A 202 0.39 -24.90 7.10
CA GLU A 202 0.63 -26.11 6.35
C GLU A 202 1.16 -25.69 4.99
N ALA A 203 2.47 -25.82 4.82
CA ALA A 203 3.13 -25.74 3.53
C ALA A 203 2.61 -26.90 2.68
N ARG A 204 1.42 -26.74 2.08
CA ARG A 204 0.97 -27.64 1.04
C ARG A 204 1.75 -27.27 -0.22
N PRO A 205 2.64 -28.13 -0.73
CA PRO A 205 3.29 -27.87 -2.00
C PRO A 205 2.20 -27.69 -3.06
N LEU A 206 2.34 -26.66 -3.89
CA LEU A 206 1.49 -26.54 -5.07
C LEU A 206 1.62 -27.83 -5.88
N PRO A 207 0.52 -28.55 -6.18
CA PRO A 207 0.61 -29.74 -7.00
C PRO A 207 1.12 -29.34 -8.39
N GLY A 208 2.35 -29.76 -8.73
CA GLY A 208 2.96 -29.51 -10.03
C GLY A 208 4.48 -29.27 -10.03
N ALA A 209 5.12 -29.05 -8.88
CA ALA A 209 6.58 -28.90 -8.81
C ALA A 209 7.29 -30.26 -8.74
N SER A 210 7.07 -31.13 -9.73
CA SER A 210 7.93 -32.29 -9.95
C SER A 210 9.03 -31.90 -10.94
N GLY A 211 10.21 -31.57 -10.41
CA GLY A 211 11.42 -31.52 -11.19
C GLY A 211 11.75 -32.92 -11.72
N HIS A 212 11.86 -33.04 -13.04
CA HIS A 212 12.59 -34.16 -13.65
C HIS A 212 14.07 -33.82 -13.56
N GLY A 213 14.74 -34.43 -12.58
CA GLY A 213 16.16 -34.71 -12.68
C GLY A 213 16.30 -36.12 -13.23
N ASP A 214 16.85 -36.20 -14.44
CA ASP A 214 17.83 -37.20 -14.89
C ASP A 214 18.53 -36.64 -16.14
#